data_AF-A0A1I3CDM6-F1
#
_entry.id   AF-A0A1I3CDM6-F1
#
_cell.length_a   1.000
_cell.length_b   1.000
_cell.length_c   1.000
_cell.angle_alpha   90.00
_cell.angle_beta   90.00
_cell.angle_gamma   90.00
#
_symmetry.space_group_name_H-M   'P 1'
#
loop_
_entity.id
_entity.type
_entity.pdbx_description
1 polymer ?
#
loop_
_entity_poly.entity_id
_entity_poly.type
_entity_poly.pdbx_seq_one_letter_code
_entity_poly.pdbx_strand_id
1 'polypeptide(L)'
;MERTVAGVGFVALGGFVGALARYGVDVAAGDVTGLGTLVVNVVGSFALGFLVTRAVGPRTRLLVGTGMISSFTTYSTFATDAVALGTVGGTAYVAASYGLGFAAALSGLAAGRRL
;
A
#
# COMPACT_ATOMS: atom_id res chain seq x y z
N MET A 1 -1.33 7.88 19.36
CA MET A 1 -0.06 7.80 18.60
C MET A 1 0.99 8.43 19.50
N GLU A 2 1.88 7.65 20.11
CA GLU A 2 3.06 8.24 20.76
C GLU A 2 3.86 8.94 19.65
N ARG A 3 3.69 10.26 19.54
CA ARG A 3 4.45 11.13 18.64
C ARG A 3 5.78 11.45 19.32
N THR A 4 6.55 10.41 19.62
CA THR A 4 7.89 10.57 20.21
C THR A 4 8.92 10.64 19.10
N VAL A 5 9.97 11.46 19.29
CA VAL A 5 11.10 11.57 18.36
C VAL A 5 11.73 10.19 18.10
N ALA A 6 11.70 9.30 19.09
CA ALA A 6 12.14 7.91 18.98
C ALA A 6 11.39 7.10 17.90
N GLY A 7 10.16 7.49 17.55
CA GLY A 7 9.36 6.84 16.50
C GLY A 7 9.87 7.06 15.08
N VAL A 8 10.68 8.11 14.85
CA VAL A 8 11.17 8.49 13.52
C VAL A 8 12.02 7.38 12.91
N GLY A 9 12.89 6.73 13.70
CA GLY A 9 13.74 5.64 13.21
C GLY A 9 12.94 4.45 12.69
N PHE A 10 11.84 4.09 13.36
CA PHE A 10 10.95 3.02 12.89
C PHE A 10 10.24 3.39 11.60
N VAL A 11 9.71 4.61 11.50
CA VAL A 11 9.05 5.07 10.27
C VAL A 11 10.04 5.14 9.11
N ALA A 12 11.24 5.65 9.33
CA ALA A 12 12.29 5.76 8.31
C ALA A 12 12.73 4.39 7.80
N LEU A 13 13.02 3.44 8.69
CA LEU A 13 13.41 2.09 8.31
C LEU A 13 12.29 1.38 7.54
N GLY A 14 11.05 1.46 8.04
CA GLY A 14 9.90 0.88 7.36
C GLY A 14 9.69 1.50 5.99
N GLY A 15 9.73 2.83 5.90
CA GLY A 15 9.54 3.57 4.66
C GLY A 15 10.60 3.25 3.61
N PHE A 16 11.87 3.13 4.02
CA PHE A 16 12.96 2.67 3.15
C PHE A 16 12.65 1.30 2.54
N VAL A 17 12.27 0.32 3.36
CA VAL A 17 11.95 -1.04 2.87
C VAL A 17 10.71 -1.02 1.97
N GLY A 18 9.66 -0.29 2.35
CA GLY A 18 8.43 -0.18 1.57
C GLY A 18 8.65 0.46 0.21
N ALA A 19 9.41 1.55 0.14
CA ALA A 19 9.73 2.24 -1.11
C ALA A 19 10.58 1.38 -2.06
N LEU A 20 11.58 0.67 -1.54
CA LEU A 20 12.39 -0.24 -2.35
C LEU A 20 11.57 -1.44 -2.87
N ALA A 21 10.70 -2.00 -2.03
CA ALA A 21 9.81 -3.08 -2.44
C ALA A 21 8.85 -2.61 -3.56
N ARG A 22 8.27 -1.41 -3.44
CA ARG A 22 7.45 -0.82 -4.50
C ARG A 22 8.22 -0.67 -5.80
N TYR A 23 9.42 -0.08 -5.73
CA TYR A 23 10.28 0.07 -6.89
C TYR A 23 10.60 -1.27 -7.57
N GLY A 24 10.88 -2.32 -6.79
CA GLY A 24 11.08 -3.67 -7.32
C GLY A 24 9.86 -4.24 -8.04
N VAL A 25 8.65 -3.98 -7.54
CA VAL A 25 7.41 -4.38 -8.22
C VAL A 25 7.20 -3.58 -9.51
N ASP A 26 7.47 -2.27 -9.49
CA ASP A 26 7.37 -1.43 -10.69
C ASP A 26 8.35 -1.91 -11.78
N VAL A 27 9.59 -2.27 -11.42
CA VAL A 27 10.57 -2.86 -12.35
C VAL A 27 10.06 -4.18 -12.94
N ALA A 28 9.45 -5.04 -12.11
CA ALA A 28 8.92 -6.33 -12.57
C ALA A 28 7.68 -6.19 -13.46
N ALA A 29 6.87 -5.14 -13.25
CA ALA A 29 5.68 -4.85 -14.06
C ALA A 29 6.02 -4.36 -15.48
N GLY A 30 7.23 -3.82 -15.69
CA GLY A 30 7.69 -3.31 -16.98
C GLY A 30 6.93 -2.06 -17.43
N ASP A 31 6.79 -1.88 -18.75
CA ASP A 31 6.24 -0.64 -19.34
C ASP A 31 4.70 -0.56 -19.33
N VAL A 32 4.02 -1.44 -18.59
CA VAL A 32 2.55 -1.45 -18.52
C VAL A 32 2.08 -0.37 -17.53
N THR A 33 1.63 0.77 -18.06
CA THR A 33 1.12 1.90 -17.29
C THR A 33 0.09 1.45 -16.24
N GLY A 34 0.34 1.79 -14.98
CA GLY A 34 -0.56 1.48 -13.85
C GLY A 34 -0.49 0.06 -13.30
N LEU A 35 0.18 -0.90 -13.96
CA LEU A 35 0.19 -2.29 -13.47
C LEU A 35 0.93 -2.42 -12.13
N GLY A 36 2.14 -1.88 -12.04
CA GLY A 36 2.94 -1.89 -10.80
C GLY A 36 2.19 -1.21 -9.65
N THR A 37 1.72 0.01 -9.88
CA THR A 37 0.91 0.79 -8.94
C THR A 37 -0.35 0.05 -8.45
N LEU A 38 -1.10 -0.60 -9.36
CA LEU A 38 -2.28 -1.37 -8.99
C LEU A 38 -1.91 -2.54 -8.07
N VAL A 39 -0.87 -3.29 -8.42
CA VAL A 39 -0.41 -4.44 -7.63
C VAL A 39 0.01 -4.00 -6.22
N VAL A 40 0.86 -2.98 -6.10
CA VAL A 40 1.34 -2.53 -4.78
C VAL A 40 0.21 -1.98 -3.92
N ASN A 41 -0.73 -1.24 -4.52
CA ASN A 41 -1.88 -0.70 -3.79
C ASN A 41 -2.84 -1.80 -3.32
N VAL A 42 -3.13 -2.81 -4.15
CA VAL A 42 -3.99 -3.93 -3.78
C VAL A 42 -3.35 -4.80 -2.70
N VAL A 43 -2.08 -5.18 -2.88
CA VAL A 43 -1.33 -5.98 -1.89
C VAL A 43 -1.18 -5.22 -0.57
N GLY A 44 -0.85 -3.93 -0.64
CA GLY A 44 -0.72 -3.07 0.53
C GLY A 44 -2.06 -2.88 1.26
N SER A 45 -3.18 -2.81 0.54
CA SER A 45 -4.52 -2.74 1.13
C SER A 45 -4.88 -4.02 1.89
N PHE A 46 -4.58 -5.19 1.33
CA PHE A 46 -4.70 -6.47 2.05
C PHE A 46 -3.84 -6.49 3.31
N ALA A 47 -2.56 -6.14 3.18
CA ALA A 47 -1.61 -6.14 4.30
C ALA A 47 -2.05 -5.17 5.41
N LEU A 48 -2.58 -4.00 5.06
CA LEU A 48 -3.13 -3.04 6.02
C LEU A 48 -4.36 -3.60 6.71
N GLY A 49 -5.31 -4.16 5.95
CA GLY A 49 -6.51 -4.80 6.48
C GLY A 49 -6.18 -5.94 7.44
N PHE A 50 -5.16 -6.74 7.15
CA PHE A 50 -4.65 -7.76 8.05
C PHE A 50 -4.02 -7.14 9.31
N LEU A 51 -3.10 -6.19 9.16
CA LEU A 51 -2.35 -5.57 10.26
C LEU A 51 -3.28 -4.95 11.30
N VAL A 52 -4.36 -4.28 10.89
CA VAL A 52 -5.28 -3.61 11.84
C VAL A 52 -6.07 -4.58 12.72
N THR A 53 -6.14 -5.86 12.36
CA THR A 53 -6.77 -6.89 13.21
C THR A 53 -5.83 -7.45 14.27
N ARG A 54 -4.52 -7.24 14.11
CA ARG A 54 -3.52 -7.77 15.04
C ARG A 54 -3.27 -6.79 16.17
N ALA A 55 -3.24 -7.29 17.39
CA ALA A 55 -2.78 -6.53 18.55
C ALA A 55 -1.26 -6.35 18.47
N VAL A 56 -0.80 -5.34 17.73
CA VAL A 56 0.62 -5.01 17.56
C VAL A 56 1.02 -3.83 18.45
N GLY A 57 2.24 -3.89 18.98
CA GLY A 57 2.79 -2.79 19.79
C GLY A 57 2.99 -1.50 18.98
N PRO A 58 3.12 -0.33 19.65
CA PRO A 58 3.27 0.98 19.00
C PRO A 58 4.43 1.05 18.00
N ARG A 59 5.58 0.43 18.32
CA ARG A 59 6.78 0.40 17.46
C ARG A 59 6.53 -0.35 16.16
N THR A 60 5.90 -1.53 16.24
CA THR A 60 5.53 -2.33 15.07
C THR A 60 4.54 -1.59 14.19
N ARG A 61 3.59 -0.86 14.79
CA ARG A 61 2.63 -0.04 14.04
C ARG A 61 3.32 1.09 13.27
N LEU A 62 4.32 1.74 13.86
CA LEU A 62 5.12 2.76 13.20
C LEU A 62 6.00 2.17 12.08
N LEU A 63 6.68 1.06 12.35
CA LEU A 63 7.55 0.40 11.38
C LEU A 63 6.77 -0.15 10.18
N VAL A 64 5.76 -0.96 10.44
CA VAL A 64 5.04 -1.73 9.41
C VAL A 64 3.90 -0.93 8.81
N GLY A 65 3.02 -0.36 9.65
CA GLY A 65 1.85 0.39 9.17
C GLY A 65 2.23 1.74 8.58
N THR A 66 2.82 2.60 9.42
CA THR A 66 3.15 3.98 9.02
C THR A 66 4.36 4.07 8.12
N GLY A 67 5.39 3.25 8.30
CA GLY A 67 6.59 3.25 7.45
C GLY A 67 6.37 2.42 6.19
N MET A 68 6.44 1.10 6.34
CA MET A 68 6.50 0.14 5.22
C MET A 68 5.26 0.16 4.32
N ILE A 69 4.07 -0.09 4.86
CA ILE A 69 2.84 -0.20 4.06
C ILE A 69 2.50 1.15 3.39
N SER A 70 2.71 2.27 4.09
CA SER A 70 2.41 3.59 3.52
C SER A 70 3.37 3.98 2.38
N SER A 71 4.64 3.55 2.45
CA SER A 71 5.65 3.84 1.42
C SER A 71 5.64 2.81 0.29
N PHE A 72 5.13 1.61 0.57
CA PHE A 72 4.87 0.56 -0.42
C PHE A 72 3.65 0.87 -1.28
N THR A 73 2.60 1.45 -0.72
CA THR A 73 1.45 1.95 -1.50
C THR A 73 1.72 3.37 -1.99
N THR A 74 0.99 3.82 -3.02
CA THR A 74 1.18 5.17 -3.58
C THR A 74 -0.10 5.71 -4.21
N TYR A 75 -0.52 6.90 -3.75
CA TYR A 75 -1.64 7.64 -4.36
C TYR A 75 -1.17 8.56 -5.50
N SER A 76 0.01 9.18 -5.35
CA SER A 76 0.53 10.12 -6.34
C SER A 76 0.76 9.44 -7.70
N THR A 77 1.37 8.26 -7.70
CA THR A 77 1.62 7.49 -8.93
C THR A 77 0.32 6.96 -9.51
N PHE A 78 -0.62 6.53 -8.66
CA PHE A 78 -1.97 6.14 -9.09
C PHE A 78 -2.68 7.28 -9.83
N ALA A 79 -2.61 8.50 -9.31
CA ALA A 79 -3.24 9.65 -9.95
C ALA A 79 -2.60 9.97 -11.32
N THR A 80 -1.26 9.90 -11.41
CA THR A 80 -0.57 10.12 -12.69
C THR A 80 -0.85 9.02 -13.70
N ASP A 81 -0.91 7.75 -13.27
CA ASP A 81 -1.24 6.62 -14.14
C ASP A 81 -2.68 6.72 -14.67
N ALA A 82 -3.62 7.08 -13.80
CA ALA A 82 -5.02 7.30 -14.19
C ALA A 82 -5.15 8.38 -15.26
N VAL A 83 -4.40 9.49 -15.12
CA VAL A 83 -4.37 10.56 -16.12
C VAL A 83 -3.71 10.10 -17.41
N ALA A 84 -2.59 9.37 -17.33
CA ALA A 84 -1.85 8.87 -18.49
C ALA A 84 -2.67 7.88 -19.35
N LEU A 85 -3.58 7.13 -18.73
CA LEU A 85 -4.49 6.19 -19.41
C LEU A 85 -5.67 6.89 -20.14
N GLY A 86 -5.80 8.22 -20.03
CA GLY A 86 -6.89 8.99 -20.63
C GLY A 86 -8.25 8.76 -19.97
N THR A 87 -9.31 9.43 -20.44
CA THR A 87 -10.60 9.45 -19.73
C THR A 87 -11.21 8.06 -19.52
N VAL A 88 -11.32 7.24 -20.58
CA VAL A 88 -11.97 5.92 -20.49
C VAL A 88 -11.09 4.94 -19.70
N GLY A 89 -9.82 4.81 -20.07
CA GLY A 89 -8.87 3.91 -19.40
C GLY A 89 -8.62 4.31 -17.94
N GLY A 90 -8.43 5.60 -17.69
CA GLY A 90 -8.30 6.18 -16.36
C GLY A 90 -9.52 5.95 -15.48
N THR A 91 -10.74 6.14 -16.01
CA THR A 91 -11.97 5.86 -15.25
C THR A 91 -12.07 4.38 -14.86
N ALA A 92 -11.78 3.48 -15.79
CA ALA A 92 -11.74 2.05 -15.51
C ALA A 92 -10.65 1.69 -14.48
N TYR A 93 -9.47 2.31 -14.58
CA TYR A 93 -8.35 2.12 -13.67
C TYR A 93 -8.64 2.62 -12.24
N VAL A 94 -9.31 3.77 -12.10
CA VAL A 94 -9.80 4.29 -10.81
C VAL A 94 -10.80 3.32 -10.19
N ALA A 95 -11.79 2.87 -10.97
CA ALA A 95 -12.79 1.92 -10.51
C ALA A 95 -12.15 0.58 -10.06
N ALA A 96 -11.22 0.06 -10.86
CA ALA A 96 -10.48 -1.16 -10.53
C ALA A 96 -9.60 -0.99 -9.28
N SER A 97 -8.87 0.13 -9.17
CA SER A 97 -7.99 0.39 -8.02
C SER A 97 -8.75 0.45 -6.70
N TYR A 98 -9.87 1.17 -6.66
CA TYR A 98 -10.72 1.21 -5.46
C TYR A 98 -11.46 -0.10 -5.22
N GLY A 99 -12.04 -0.70 -6.26
CA GLY A 99 -12.78 -1.96 -6.14
C GLY A 99 -11.92 -3.10 -5.61
N LEU A 100 -10.75 -3.32 -6.24
CA LEU A 100 -9.79 -4.34 -5.83
C LEU A 100 -9.12 -3.97 -4.49
N GLY A 101 -8.81 -2.70 -4.25
CA GLY A 101 -8.23 -2.23 -2.99
C GLY A 101 -9.15 -2.48 -1.79
N PHE A 102 -10.43 -2.12 -1.89
CA PHE A 102 -11.39 -2.40 -0.82
C PHE A 102 -11.66 -3.89 -0.65
N ALA A 103 -11.80 -4.65 -1.74
CA ALA A 103 -11.95 -6.10 -1.67
C ALA A 103 -10.75 -6.73 -0.94
N ALA A 104 -9.53 -6.34 -1.30
CA ALA A 104 -8.31 -6.81 -0.66
C ALA A 104 -8.24 -6.43 0.83
N ALA A 105 -8.58 -5.19 1.20
CA ALA A 105 -8.63 -4.78 2.60
C ALA A 105 -9.65 -5.59 3.42
N LEU A 106 -10.84 -5.85 2.87
CA LEU A 106 -11.87 -6.69 3.50
C LEU A 106 -11.39 -8.14 3.65
N SER A 107 -10.73 -8.69 2.63
CA SER A 107 -10.12 -10.02 2.71
C SER A 107 -9.02 -10.08 3.77
N GLY A 108 -8.18 -9.03 3.88
CA GLY A 108 -7.17 -8.92 4.92
C GLY A 108 -7.76 -8.89 6.33
N LEU A 109 -8.83 -8.11 6.52
CA LEU A 109 -9.60 -8.08 7.77
C LEU A 109 -10.20 -9.46 8.11
N ALA A 110 -10.80 -10.13 7.13
CA ALA A 110 -11.39 -11.45 7.32
C ALA A 110 -10.35 -12.52 7.67
N ALA A 111 -9.21 -12.51 6.98
CA ALA A 111 -8.11 -13.43 7.25
C ALA A 111 -7.50 -13.18 8.64
N GLY A 112 -7.26 -11.92 9.00
CA GLY A 112 -6.65 -11.55 10.27
C GLY A 112 -7.53 -11.82 11.50
N ARG A 113 -8.86 -11.82 11.35
CA ARG A 113 -9.82 -12.22 12.41
C ARG A 113 -9.88 -13.73 12.64
N ARG A 114 -9.43 -14.55 11.70
CA ARG A 114 -9.43 -16.03 11.81
C ARG A 114 -8.16 -16.59 12.48
N LEU A 115 -7.14 -15.75 12.66
CA LEU A 115 -5.84 -16.07 13.29
C LEU A 115 -5.69 -15.32 14.61
#